data_AF-A0A225VV49-F1
#
_entry.id   AF-A0A225VV49-F1
#
_cell.length_a   1.000
_cell.length_b   1.000
_cell.length_c   1.000
_cell.angle_alpha   90.00
_cell.angle_beta   90.00
_cell.angle_gamma   90.00
#
_symmetry.space_group_name_H-M   'P 1'
#
loop_
_entity.id
_entity.type
_entity.pdbx_description
1 polymer ?
#
loop_
_entity_poly.entity_id
_entity_poly.type
_entity_poly.pdbx_seq_one_letter_code
_entity_poly.pdbx_strand_id
1 'polypeptide(L)' 'MASVPNVAAYEGHVECELIVGGKIVPCGTKIYVAGLRVDRDSKHFCGGTFITPTHVHTASH' A
#
# COMPACT_ATOMS: atom_id res chain seq x y z
N MET A 1 -22.56 27.65 -39.32
CA MET A 1 -21.35 26.81 -39.08
C MET A 1 -20.43 27.60 -38.17
N ALA A 2 -20.50 27.38 -36.84
CA ALA A 2 -19.62 28.06 -35.88
C ALA A 2 -18.34 27.24 -35.71
N SER A 3 -17.19 27.88 -35.94
CA SER A 3 -15.86 27.29 -35.83
C SER A 3 -15.54 26.91 -34.39
N VAL A 4 -15.18 25.66 -34.15
CA VAL A 4 -14.71 25.17 -32.84
C VAL A 4 -13.25 25.63 -32.66
N PRO A 5 -12.85 26.22 -31.53
CA PRO A 5 -11.45 26.56 -31.30
C PRO A 5 -10.64 25.28 -31.04
N ASN A 6 -9.46 25.21 -31.66
CA ASN A 6 -8.49 24.14 -31.48
C ASN A 6 -7.86 24.26 -30.08
N VAL A 7 -8.04 23.26 -29.22
CA VAL A 7 -7.36 23.18 -27.92
C VAL A 7 -5.93 22.72 -28.18
N ALA A 8 -4.96 23.59 -27.88
CA ALA A 8 -3.56 23.20 -27.83
C ALA A 8 -3.38 22.17 -26.71
N ALA A 9 -2.82 21.01 -27.06
CA ALA A 9 -2.44 20.01 -26.06
C ALA A 9 -1.40 20.61 -25.12
N TYR A 10 -1.54 20.37 -23.81
CA TYR A 10 -0.53 20.75 -22.85
C TYR A 10 0.71 19.87 -23.07
N GLU A 11 1.89 20.45 -23.29
CA GLU A 11 3.17 19.73 -23.39
C GLU A 11 3.85 19.63 -22.01
N GLY A 12 3.07 19.23 -21.01
CA GLY A 12 3.56 18.96 -19.66
C GLY A 12 3.66 17.46 -19.41
N HIS A 13 4.60 17.02 -18.59
CA HIS A 13 4.67 15.64 -18.12
C HIS A 13 3.48 15.35 -17.21
N VAL A 14 2.36 14.90 -17.79
CA VAL A 14 1.22 14.41 -17.01
C VAL A 14 1.51 12.98 -16.59
N GLU A 15 1.98 12.86 -15.35
CA GLU A 15 1.94 11.58 -14.66
C GLU A 15 0.47 11.22 -14.41
N CYS A 16 0.05 10.01 -14.78
CA CYS A 16 -1.27 9.51 -14.43
C CYS A 16 -1.35 9.33 -12.91
N GLU A 17 -1.89 10.32 -12.21
CA GLU A 17 -2.14 10.26 -10.78
C GLU A 17 -3.40 9.42 -10.50
N LEU A 18 -3.31 8.12 -10.77
CA LEU A 18 -4.40 7.17 -10.55
C LEU A 18 -4.24 6.51 -9.18
N ILE A 19 -5.33 6.49 -8.40
CA ILE A 19 -5.39 5.72 -7.16
C ILE A 19 -5.51 4.24 -7.50
N VAL A 20 -4.46 3.47 -7.19
CA VAL A 20 -4.54 2.01 -7.22
C VAL A 20 -5.14 1.52 -5.90
N GLY A 21 -6.40 1.10 -5.94
CA GLY A 21 -7.11 0.59 -4.76
C GLY A 21 -6.51 -0.69 -4.18
N GLY A 22 -6.86 -0.99 -2.93
CA GLY A 22 -6.50 -2.23 -2.25
C GLY A 22 -7.18 -3.46 -2.85
N LYS A 23 -6.54 -4.63 -2.72
CA LYS A 23 -7.09 -5.95 -3.09
C LYS A 23 -6.82 -6.94 -1.96
N ILE A 24 -7.65 -7.98 -1.87
CA ILE A 24 -7.42 -9.09 -0.94
C ILE A 24 -6.13 -9.81 -1.34
N VAL A 25 -5.23 -9.96 -0.38
CA VAL A 25 -3.98 -10.71 -0.57
C VAL A 25 -4.30 -12.21 -0.54
N PRO A 26 -3.92 -13.00 -1.56
CA PRO A 26 -4.14 -14.44 -1.52
C PRO A 26 -3.38 -15.10 -0.36
N CYS A 27 -4.00 -16.10 0.26
CA CYS A 27 -3.42 -16.82 1.39
C CYS A 27 -2.04 -17.40 1.03
N GLY A 28 -1.08 -17.30 1.96
CA GLY A 28 0.26 -17.87 1.77
C GLY A 28 1.19 -17.09 0.83
N THR A 29 0.76 -15.97 0.24
CA THR A 29 1.62 -15.19 -0.67
C THR A 29 2.49 -14.14 0.00
N LYS A 30 2.17 -13.79 1.26
CA LYS A 30 2.87 -12.79 2.07
C LYS A 30 3.11 -13.34 3.48
N ILE A 31 3.87 -14.44 3.55
CA ILE A 31 4.13 -15.19 4.80
C ILE A 31 5.01 -14.43 5.81
N TYR A 32 5.62 -13.33 5.39
CA TYR A 32 6.47 -12.51 6.25
C TYR A 32 5.69 -11.51 7.10
N VAL A 33 4.37 -11.34 6.90
CA VAL A 33 3.57 -10.37 7.65
C VAL A 33 3.23 -10.92 9.04
N ALA A 34 3.48 -10.13 10.08
CA ALA A 34 3.14 -10.45 11.46
C ALA A 34 2.19 -9.39 12.05
N GLY A 35 1.25 -9.82 12.88
CA GLY A 35 0.45 -8.93 13.73
C GLY A 35 1.01 -8.92 15.15
N LEU A 36 1.32 -7.73 15.68
CA LEU A 36 1.92 -7.58 17.01
C LEU A 36 0.84 -7.43 18.08
N ARG A 37 0.98 -8.18 19.17
CA ARG A 37 0.13 -8.13 20.37
C ARG A 37 1.05 -8.15 21.59
N VAL A 38 0.63 -7.49 22.67
CA VAL A 38 1.40 -7.49 23.92
C VAL A 38 1.27 -8.84 24.63
N ASP A 39 0.07 -9.43 24.59
CA ASP A 39 -0.28 -10.68 25.24
C ASP A 39 -1.20 -11.48 24.31
N ARG A 40 -1.46 -12.74 24.66
CA ARG A 40 -2.29 -13.65 23.85
C ARG A 40 -3.70 -13.11 23.57
N ASP A 41 -4.31 -12.51 24.60
CA ASP A 41 -5.71 -12.08 24.57
C ASP A 41 -5.88 -10.60 24.19
N SER A 42 -4.79 -9.85 23.99
CA SER A 42 -4.85 -8.44 23.63
C SER A 42 -5.12 -8.22 22.14
N LYS A 43 -5.62 -7.03 21.81
CA LYS A 43 -5.80 -6.61 20.41
C LYS A 43 -4.45 -6.37 19.76
N HIS A 44 -4.43 -6.47 18.43
CA HIS A 44 -3.26 -6.05 17.67
C HIS A 44 -3.04 -4.55 17.84
N PHE A 45 -1.83 -4.16 18.25
CA PHE A 45 -1.46 -2.75 18.38
C PHE A 45 -0.71 -2.25 17.15
N CYS A 46 0.08 -3.13 16.50
CA CYS A 46 0.86 -2.82 15.30
C CYS A 46 0.96 -4.04 14.37
N GLY A 47 1.55 -3.83 13.19
CA GLY A 47 2.06 -4.88 12.31
C GLY A 47 3.58 -4.98 12.37
N GLY A 48 4.14 -6.03 11.79
CA GLY A 48 5.59 -6.22 11.64
C GLY A 48 5.92 -7.14 10.48
N THR A 49 7.22 -7.29 10.20
CA THR A 49 7.74 -8.15 9.13
C THR A 49 8.80 -9.11 9.65
N PHE A 50 8.66 -10.41 9.38
CA PHE A 50 9.72 -11.38 9.61
C PHE A 50 10.89 -11.13 8.66
N ILE A 51 12.06 -10.81 9.22
CA ILE A 51 13.32 -10.65 8.47
C ILE A 51 14.19 -11.91 8.54
N THR A 52 13.92 -12.77 9.51
CA THR A 52 14.43 -14.14 9.67
C THR A 52 13.31 -14.99 10.27
N PRO A 53 13.46 -16.33 10.37
CA PRO A 53 12.42 -17.19 10.94
C PRO A 53 12.02 -16.86 12.40
N THR A 54 12.85 -16.12 13.15
CA THR A 54 12.64 -15.84 14.58
C THR A 54 12.67 -14.35 14.94
N HIS A 55 12.89 -13.45 13.98
CA HIS A 55 12.98 -12.00 14.25
C HIS A 55 11.96 -11.22 13.43
N VAL A 56 11.15 -10.41 14.13
CA VAL A 56 10.20 -9.47 13.54
C VAL A 56 10.77 -8.05 13.63
N HIS A 57 10.77 -7.35 12.51
CA HIS A 57 11.08 -5.93 12.42
C HIS A 57 9.79 -5.10 12.41
N THR A 58 9.77 -3.97 13.13
CA THR A 58 8.62 -3.08 13.25
C THR A 58 9.09 -1.64 13.46
N ALA A 59 8.20 -0.68 13.21
CA ALA A 59 8.40 0.71 13.65
C ALA A 59 8.42 0.79 15.18
N SER A 60 9.14 1.77 15.71
CA SER A 60 9.40 1.93 17.15
C SER A 60 8.38 2.80 17.89
N HIS A 61 7.40 3.40 17.20
CA HIS A 61 6.44 4.34 17.77
C HIS A 61 5.18 3.66 18.31
#